data_AF-A0AAW5U3N5-F1
#
_entry.id   AF-A0AAW5U3N5-F1
#
_cell.length_a   1.000
_cell.length_b   1.000
_cell.length_c   1.000
_cell.angle_alpha   90.00
_cell.angle_beta   90.00
_cell.angle_gamma   90.00
#
_symmetry.space_group_name_H-M   'P 1'
#
loop_
_entity.id
_entity.type
_entity.pdbx_description
1 polymer ?
#
loop_
_entity_poly.entity_id
_entity_poly.type
_entity_poly.pdbx_seq_one_letter_code
_entity_poly.pdbx_strand_id
1 'polypeptide(L)' 'MARPIKETPILYGKAARKFEEEMQRVENMTREERKANRKKVEEGCSAFLKTVKVCI' A
#
# COMPACT_ATOMS: atom_id res chain seq x y z
N MET A 1 25.31 7.52 -11.95
CA MET A 1 25.27 8.24 -10.65
C MET A 1 24.16 7.64 -9.82
N ALA A 2 24.43 7.16 -8.60
CA ALA A 2 23.36 6.68 -7.72
C ALA A 2 22.44 7.86 -7.38
N ARG A 3 21.13 7.69 -7.51
CA ARG A 3 20.17 8.69 -7.03
C ARG A 3 20.33 8.78 -5.51
N PRO A 4 20.34 9.99 -4.90
CA PRO A 4 20.35 10.10 -3.46
C PRO A 4 19.15 9.34 -2.89
N ILE A 5 19.41 8.37 -2.02
CA ILE A 5 18.35 7.68 -1.29
C ILE A 5 17.79 8.73 -0.33
N LYS A 6 16.53 9.14 -0.54
CA LYS A 6 15.82 9.97 0.45
C LYS A 6 15.89 9.24 1.78
N GLU A 7 16.32 9.93 2.84
CA GLU A 7 16.35 9.35 4.18
C GLU A 7 14.96 8.82 4.53
N THR A 8 14.91 7.58 5.01
CA THR A 8 13.66 7.01 5.51
C THR A 8 13.24 7.83 6.73
N PRO A 9 12.03 8.42 6.73
CA PRO A 9 11.60 9.26 7.81
C PRO A 9 11.50 8.44 9.10
N ILE A 10 12.17 8.90 10.17
CA ILE A 10 12.02 8.31 11.50
C ILE A 10 10.66 8.73 12.03
N LEU A 11 9.79 7.75 12.29
CA LEU A 11 8.46 8.00 12.84
C LEU A 11 8.55 8.16 14.36
N TYR A 12 7.77 9.09 14.91
CA TYR A 12 7.70 9.33 16.36
C TYR A 12 6.26 9.32 16.87
N GLY A 13 6.11 9.05 18.17
CA GLY A 13 4.85 9.17 18.89
C GLY A 13 3.71 8.36 18.27
N LYS A 14 2.59 9.03 17.95
CA LYS A 14 1.39 8.38 17.39
C LYS A 14 1.61 7.78 16.00
N ALA A 15 2.50 8.35 15.19
CA ALA A 15 2.78 7.84 13.85
C ALA A 15 3.57 6.53 13.90
N ALA A 16 4.54 6.43 14.82
CA ALA A 16 5.29 5.20 15.04
C ALA A 16 4.38 4.05 15.49
N ARG A 17 3.48 4.30 16.45
CA ARG A 17 2.53 3.29 16.95
C ARG A 17 1.62 2.75 15.84
N LYS A 18 1.04 3.63 15.02
CA LYS A 18 0.20 3.22 13.89
C LYS A 18 0.96 2.37 12.88
N PHE A 19 2.22 2.70 12.63
CA PHE A 19 3.06 1.94 11.72
C PHE A 19 3.34 0.53 12.26
N GLU A 20 3.66 0.39 13.54
CA GLU A 20 3.83 -0.91 14.19
C GLU A 20 2.54 -1.75 14.17
N GLU A 21 1.39 -1.14 14.46
CA GLU A 21 0.08 -1.81 14.40
C GLU A 21 -0.25 -2.34 12.99
N GLU A 22 -0.03 -1.52 11.96
CA GLU A 22 -0.24 -1.93 10.57
C GLU A 22 0.78 -2.99 10.12
N MET A 23 2.03 -2.91 10.58
CA MET A 23 3.03 -3.96 10.32
C MET A 23 2.57 -5.31 10.87
N GLN A 24 2.17 -5.35 12.14
CA GLN A 24 1.69 -6.58 12.78
C GLN A 24 0.46 -7.14 12.06
N ARG A 25 -0.47 -6.27 11.64
CA ARG A 25 -1.65 -6.66 10.87
C ARG A 25 -1.27 -7.31 9.54
N VAL A 26 -0.28 -6.77 8.83
CA VAL A 26 0.19 -7.31 7.54
C VAL A 26 0.95 -8.62 7.72
N GLU A 27 1.78 -8.73 8.76
CA GLU A 27 2.52 -9.94 9.10
C GLU A 27 1.59 -11.10 9.45
N ASN A 28 0.54 -10.83 10.24
CA ASN A 28 -0.46 -11.82 10.64
C ASN A 28 -1.41 -12.24 9.51
N MET A 29 -1.37 -11.58 8.35
CA MET A 29 -2.26 -11.86 7.23
C MET A 29 -1.89 -13.15 6.50
N THR A 30 -2.89 -13.99 6.26
CA THR A 30 -2.71 -15.25 5.54
C THR A 30 -2.47 -15.02 4.04
N ARG A 31 -1.94 -16.04 3.37
CA ARG A 31 -1.66 -15.98 1.92
C ARG A 31 -2.93 -15.76 1.09
N GLU A 32 -4.06 -16.30 1.53
CA GLU A 32 -5.35 -16.18 0.85
C GLU A 32 -5.91 -14.76 0.97
N GLU A 33 -5.87 -14.18 2.17
CA GLU A 33 -6.28 -12.79 2.41
C GLU A 33 -5.41 -11.80 1.62
N ARG A 34 -4.10 -12.02 1.55
CA ARG A 34 -3.19 -11.23 0.70
C ARG A 34 -3.59 -11.29 -0.77
N LYS A 35 -3.96 -12.49 -1.27
CA LYS A 35 -4.41 -12.68 -2.66
C LYS A 35 -5.75 -11.99 -2.91
N ALA A 36 -6.68 -12.04 -1.97
CA ALA A 36 -7.96 -11.34 -2.05
C ALA A 36 -7.77 -9.80 -2.07
N ASN A 37 -6.88 -9.28 -1.21
CA ASN A 37 -6.56 -7.85 -1.20
C ASN A 37 -5.93 -7.39 -2.52
N ARG A 38 -5.02 -8.20 -3.11
CA ARG A 38 -4.43 -7.91 -4.43
C ARG A 38 -5.49 -7.82 -5.52
N LYS A 39 -6.44 -8.75 -5.57
CA LYS A 39 -7.54 -8.73 -6.55
C LYS A 39 -8.40 -7.47 -6.42
N LYS A 40 -8.77 -7.08 -5.19
CA LYS A 40 -9.54 -5.85 -4.95
C LYS A 40 -8.82 -4.60 -5.49
N VAL A 41 -7.51 -4.52 -5.29
CA VAL A 41 -6.69 -3.41 -5.81
C VAL A 41 -6.65 -3.42 -7.33
N GLU A 42 -6.42 -4.59 -7.95
CA GLU A 42 -6.42 -4.75 -9.41
C GLU A 42 -7.76 -4.33 -10.03
N GLU A 43 -8.88 -4.77 -9.45
CA GLU A 43 -10.22 -4.40 -9.87
C GLU A 43 -10.45 -2.89 -9.76
N GLY A 44 -10.09 -2.28 -8.62
CA GLY A 44 -10.20 -0.83 -8.41
C GLY A 44 -9.35 -0.02 -9.40
N CYS A 45 -8.10 -0.42 -9.62
CA CYS A 45 -7.23 0.21 -10.62
C CYS A 45 -7.80 0.05 -12.03
N SER A 46 -8.33 -1.12 -12.39
CA SER A 46 -8.94 -1.35 -13.70
C SER A 46 -10.17 -0.49 -13.92
N ALA A 47 -11.00 -0.31 -12.88
CA ALA A 47 -12.18 0.55 -12.93
C ALA A 47 -11.77 2.01 -13.09
N PHE A 48 -10.81 2.48 -12.28
CA PHE A 48 -10.28 3.84 -12.35
C PHE A 48 -9.68 4.15 -13.73
N LEU A 49 -8.86 3.25 -14.28
CA LEU A 49 -8.27 3.41 -15.60
C LEU A 49 -9.32 3.44 -16.73
N LYS A 50 -10.40 2.65 -16.62
CA LYS A 50 -11.52 2.74 -17.56
C LYS A 50 -12.19 4.11 -17.50
N THR A 51 -12.44 4.66 -16.31
CA THR A 51 -12.97 6.03 -16.18
C THR A 51 -12.04 7.07 -16.77
N VAL A 52 -10.74 7.02 -16.48
CA VAL A 52 -9.78 7.98 -17.03
C VAL A 52 -9.73 7.90 -18.56
N LYS A 53 -9.79 6.69 -19.12
CA LYS A 53 -9.80 6.47 -20.58
C LYS A 53 -11.08 6.96 -21.28
N VAL A 54 -12.21 7.02 -20.58
CA VAL A 54 -13.47 7.57 -21.13
C VAL A 54 -13.48 9.10 -21.08
N CYS A 55 -12.71 9.69 -20.15
CA CYS A 55 -12.66 11.14 -19.95
C CYS A 55 -11.57 11.87 -20.75
N ILE A 56 -10.71 11.16 -21.49
CA ILE A 56 -9.67 11.70 -22.37
C ILE A 56 -10.03 11.38 -23.82
#